data_AF-A0A2D5X203-F1
#
_entry.id   AF-A0A2D5X203-F1
#
_cell.length_a   1.000
_cell.length_b   1.000
_cell.length_c   1.000
_cell.angle_alpha   90.00
_cell.angle_beta   90.00
_cell.angle_gamma   90.00
#
_symmetry.space_group_name_H-M   'P 1'
#
loop_
_entity.id
_entity.type
_entity.pdbx_description
1 polymer ?
#
loop_
_entity_poly.entity_id
_entity_poly.type
_entity_poly.pdbx_seq_one_letter_code
_entity_poly.pdbx_strand_id
1 'polypeptide(L)'
;MEGVILWGDIMQAHALLSIDRERLRPFFERVPELFESYHHSEQQNSDGYEELLYRVYHPYTREMLDMIDEWMGLEPRNWRIEVEREVMLMLYAIRYPDTLLLESLSDESAIDLQRLSGYLHFMKHTYTIWDEDTRQGLEKLGIMIPKTERADPFIYGAYISAIELLKNLAPFHSFMEHDIPRQRLFQAALAAYGRKE
;
A
#
# COMPACT_ATOMS: atom_id res chain seq x y z
N MET A 1 18.50 3.28 -25.55
CA MET A 1 18.56 4.63 -24.96
C MET A 1 18.35 4.48 -23.48
N GLU A 2 19.22 5.13 -22.73
CA GLU A 2 19.62 4.84 -21.36
C GLU A 2 18.47 4.98 -20.36
N GLY A 3 18.43 4.05 -19.39
CA GLY A 3 17.53 4.08 -18.26
C GLY A 3 17.87 5.25 -17.36
N VAL A 4 16.87 6.07 -17.08
CA VAL A 4 17.00 7.30 -16.31
C VAL A 4 16.65 7.00 -14.86
N ILE A 5 17.63 7.12 -13.96
CA ILE A 5 17.46 7.13 -12.50
C ILE A 5 17.27 8.59 -12.09
N LEU A 6 16.09 8.98 -11.56
CA LEU A 6 15.78 10.37 -11.17
C LEU A 6 15.03 10.45 -9.84
N TRP A 7 15.34 11.51 -9.07
CA TRP A 7 14.96 11.73 -7.68
C TRP A 7 13.54 12.34 -7.51
N GLY A 8 12.91 12.05 -6.35
CA GLY A 8 11.46 11.91 -6.14
C GLY A 8 10.52 13.11 -6.36
N ASP A 9 10.92 14.35 -6.09
CA ASP A 9 9.95 15.46 -6.08
C ASP A 9 9.59 16.00 -7.48
N ILE A 10 10.53 15.95 -8.43
CA ILE A 10 10.28 16.35 -9.84
C ILE A 10 9.56 15.21 -10.61
N MET A 11 9.69 13.97 -10.14
CA MET A 11 9.08 12.77 -10.76
C MET A 11 7.56 12.70 -10.63
N GLN A 12 6.98 13.07 -9.48
CA GLN A 12 5.51 13.04 -9.30
C GLN A 12 4.81 13.95 -10.30
N ALA A 13 5.30 15.18 -10.49
CA ALA A 13 4.72 16.16 -11.41
C ALA A 13 4.87 15.74 -12.88
N HIS A 14 5.97 15.10 -13.26
CA HIS A 14 6.19 14.65 -14.64
C HIS A 14 5.39 13.38 -14.98
N ALA A 15 5.27 12.42 -14.06
CA ALA A 15 4.45 11.21 -14.24
C ALA A 15 2.94 11.55 -14.36
N LEU A 16 2.47 12.56 -13.61
CA LEU A 16 1.12 13.13 -13.72
C LEU A 16 0.79 13.65 -15.12
N LEU A 17 1.78 14.18 -15.85
CA LEU A 17 1.60 14.80 -17.17
C LEU A 17 1.83 13.84 -18.35
N SER A 18 2.44 12.67 -18.12
CA SER A 18 2.84 11.73 -19.18
C SER A 18 2.11 10.39 -19.16
N ILE A 19 1.22 10.13 -18.18
CA ILE A 19 0.40 8.92 -18.18
C ILE A 19 -0.60 8.96 -19.33
N ASP A 20 -0.50 7.97 -20.21
CA ASP A 20 -1.43 7.75 -21.30
C ASP A 20 -2.78 7.28 -20.74
N ARG A 21 -3.78 8.17 -20.76
CA ARG A 21 -5.13 7.87 -20.25
C ARG A 21 -5.78 6.69 -20.98
N GLU A 22 -5.44 6.46 -22.24
CA GLU A 22 -5.96 5.31 -22.99
C GLU A 22 -5.39 3.99 -22.45
N ARG A 23 -4.18 3.99 -21.89
CA ARG A 23 -3.62 2.80 -21.20
C ARG A 23 -4.33 2.49 -19.90
N LEU A 24 -4.90 3.50 -19.24
CA LEU A 24 -5.64 3.29 -17.99
C LEU A 24 -7.06 2.79 -18.21
N ARG A 25 -7.64 3.04 -19.38
CA ARG A 25 -9.05 2.73 -19.69
C ARG A 25 -9.40 1.25 -19.45
N PRO A 26 -8.63 0.25 -19.91
CA PRO A 26 -8.96 -1.17 -19.68
C PRO A 26 -8.95 -1.56 -18.21
N PHE A 27 -8.14 -0.88 -17.39
CA PHE A 27 -8.14 -1.08 -15.94
C PHE A 27 -9.37 -0.45 -15.30
N PHE A 28 -9.65 0.84 -15.57
CA PHE A 28 -10.76 1.55 -14.95
C PHE A 28 -12.15 0.97 -15.28
N GLU A 29 -12.33 0.44 -16.50
CA GLU A 29 -13.56 -0.27 -16.90
C GLU A 29 -13.81 -1.53 -16.07
N ARG A 30 -12.77 -2.09 -15.43
CA ARG A 30 -12.79 -3.38 -14.74
C ARG A 30 -12.51 -3.30 -13.24
N VAL A 31 -12.28 -2.10 -12.68
CA VAL A 31 -11.98 -1.93 -11.25
C VAL A 31 -12.99 -2.67 -10.36
N PRO A 32 -14.31 -2.55 -10.56
CA PRO A 32 -15.32 -3.34 -9.84
C PRO A 32 -15.07 -4.86 -9.86
N GLU A 33 -14.91 -5.43 -11.06
CA GLU A 33 -14.67 -6.87 -11.29
C GLU A 33 -13.36 -7.31 -10.64
N LEU A 34 -12.30 -6.53 -10.83
CA LEU A 34 -10.96 -6.84 -10.33
C LEU A 34 -10.92 -6.81 -8.81
N PHE A 35 -11.49 -5.76 -8.21
CA PHE A 35 -11.64 -5.66 -6.77
C PHE A 35 -12.38 -6.87 -6.22
N GLU A 36 -13.52 -7.22 -6.81
CA GLU A 36 -14.35 -8.30 -6.31
C GLU A 36 -13.67 -9.66 -6.40
N SER A 37 -12.99 -9.92 -7.52
CA SER A 37 -12.23 -11.15 -7.71
C SER A 37 -11.06 -11.32 -6.75
N TYR A 38 -10.51 -10.22 -6.23
CA TYR A 38 -9.36 -10.24 -5.33
C TYR A 38 -9.78 -10.21 -3.88
N HIS A 39 -10.56 -9.20 -3.48
CA HIS A 39 -10.89 -8.93 -2.09
C HIS A 39 -11.68 -10.07 -1.45
N HIS A 40 -12.63 -10.64 -2.18
CA HIS A 40 -13.44 -11.78 -1.73
C HIS A 40 -12.87 -13.14 -2.17
N SER A 41 -11.60 -13.18 -2.62
CA SER A 41 -10.95 -14.45 -2.89
C SER A 41 -10.67 -15.18 -1.57
N GLU A 42 -10.68 -16.52 -1.60
CA GLU A 42 -10.43 -17.35 -0.42
C GLU A 42 -9.07 -17.04 0.25
N GLN A 43 -8.14 -16.42 -0.47
CA GLN A 43 -6.81 -16.07 0.00
C GLN A 43 -6.71 -14.69 0.70
N GLN A 44 -7.71 -13.81 0.60
CA GLN A 44 -7.60 -12.43 1.09
C GLN A 44 -8.26 -12.14 2.44
N ASN A 45 -9.00 -13.10 3.02
CA ASN A 45 -9.66 -12.97 4.33
C ASN A 45 -10.35 -11.60 4.51
N SER A 46 -11.36 -11.32 3.66
CA SER A 46 -12.12 -10.06 3.66
C SER A 46 -12.77 -9.77 5.02
N ASP A 47 -13.36 -10.78 5.65
CA ASP A 47 -14.06 -10.61 6.92
C ASP A 47 -13.08 -10.20 8.03
N GLY A 48 -11.91 -10.85 8.09
CA GLY A 48 -10.85 -10.48 9.04
C GLY A 48 -10.27 -9.09 8.76
N TYR A 49 -10.20 -8.69 7.48
CA TYR A 49 -9.76 -7.35 7.10
C TYR A 49 -10.73 -6.29 7.65
N GLU A 50 -12.03 -6.47 7.42
CA GLU A 50 -13.06 -5.55 7.90
C GLU A 50 -13.11 -5.51 9.43
N GLU A 51 -12.98 -6.65 10.09
CA GLU A 51 -12.92 -6.72 11.56
C GLU A 51 -11.73 -5.90 12.11
N LEU A 52 -10.56 -5.99 11.49
CA LEU A 52 -9.37 -5.25 11.91
C LEU A 52 -9.54 -3.73 11.80
N LEU A 53 -10.28 -3.23 10.80
CA LEU A 53 -10.57 -1.80 10.67
C LEU A 53 -11.27 -1.22 11.92
N TYR A 54 -12.00 -2.05 12.67
CA TYR A 54 -12.68 -1.64 13.90
C TYR A 54 -11.90 -2.00 15.18
N ARG A 55 -11.04 -3.02 15.13
CA ARG A 55 -10.26 -3.49 16.30
C ARG A 55 -8.95 -2.74 16.52
N VAL A 56 -8.44 -2.06 15.49
CA VAL A 56 -7.24 -1.21 15.61
C VAL A 56 -7.67 0.21 15.96
N TYR A 57 -7.33 0.66 17.17
CA TYR A 57 -7.74 1.97 17.67
C TYR A 57 -6.63 2.61 18.52
N HIS A 58 -6.77 3.91 18.81
CA HIS A 58 -5.86 4.59 19.73
C HIS A 58 -6.29 4.37 21.19
N PRO A 59 -5.35 4.13 22.12
CA PRO A 59 -3.91 4.00 21.91
C PRO A 59 -3.51 2.63 21.31
N TYR A 60 -2.51 2.65 20.42
CA TYR A 60 -1.97 1.42 19.80
C TYR A 60 -1.27 0.53 20.84
N THR A 61 -1.50 -0.77 20.74
CA THR A 61 -0.90 -1.78 21.62
C THR A 61 -0.17 -2.86 20.81
N ARG A 62 0.70 -3.62 21.47
CA ARG A 62 1.42 -4.74 20.85
C ARG A 62 0.45 -5.78 20.29
N GLU A 63 -0.64 -6.05 21.01
CA GLU A 63 -1.67 -6.99 20.61
C GLU A 63 -2.33 -6.55 19.29
N MET A 64 -2.48 -5.23 19.06
CA MET A 64 -2.97 -4.74 17.76
C MET A 64 -1.99 -5.03 16.63
N LEU A 65 -0.69 -4.89 16.87
CA LEU A 65 0.31 -5.33 15.88
C LEU A 65 0.24 -6.84 15.67
N ASP A 66 0.03 -7.65 16.72
CA ASP A 66 -0.07 -9.12 16.61
C ASP A 66 -1.28 -9.52 15.74
N MET A 67 -2.44 -8.88 15.96
CA MET A 67 -3.63 -9.12 15.14
C MET A 67 -3.44 -8.78 13.66
N ILE A 68 -2.71 -7.69 13.37
CA ILE A 68 -2.39 -7.31 11.98
C ILE A 68 -1.47 -8.35 11.34
N ASP A 69 -0.42 -8.77 12.05
CA ASP A 69 0.50 -9.80 11.55
C ASP A 69 -0.21 -11.13 11.27
N GLU A 70 -1.11 -11.54 12.17
CA GLU A 70 -1.91 -12.76 12.00
C GLU A 70 -2.78 -12.67 10.73
N TRP A 71 -3.48 -11.56 10.53
CA TRP A 71 -4.27 -11.36 9.31
C TRP A 71 -3.41 -11.33 8.04
N MET A 72 -2.22 -10.74 8.12
CA MET A 72 -1.26 -10.73 7.01
C MET A 72 -0.61 -12.09 6.76
N GLY A 73 -0.82 -13.08 7.63
CA GLY A 73 -0.19 -14.39 7.55
C GLY A 73 1.31 -14.36 7.82
N LEU A 74 1.78 -13.39 8.61
CA LEU A 74 3.20 -13.22 8.94
C LEU A 74 3.59 -13.98 10.20
N GLU A 75 4.83 -14.47 10.24
CA GLU A 75 5.38 -15.11 11.43
C GLU A 75 5.49 -14.14 12.61
N PRO A 76 5.27 -14.58 13.87
CA PRO A 76 5.37 -13.71 15.03
C PRO A 76 6.68 -12.93 15.11
N ARG A 77 6.58 -11.63 15.43
CA ARG A 77 7.76 -10.77 15.62
C ARG A 77 8.67 -11.32 16.72
N ASN A 78 9.96 -11.34 16.45
CA ASN A 78 11.01 -11.57 17.44
C ASN A 78 11.75 -10.25 17.77
N TRP A 79 11.03 -9.14 17.77
CA TRP A 79 11.61 -7.82 18.05
C TRP A 79 11.96 -7.64 19.52
N ARG A 80 13.06 -6.95 19.77
CA ARG A 80 13.37 -6.43 21.09
C ARG A 80 12.42 -5.28 21.44
N ILE A 81 12.27 -5.00 22.74
CA ILE A 81 11.35 -3.97 23.22
C ILE A 81 11.69 -2.58 22.69
N GLU A 82 12.96 -2.31 22.39
CA GLU A 82 13.43 -1.05 21.81
C GLU A 82 12.96 -0.88 20.36
N VAL A 83 13.01 -1.95 19.57
CA VAL A 83 12.57 -2.00 18.16
C VAL A 83 11.06 -1.82 18.09
N GLU A 84 10.31 -2.54 18.93
CA GLU A 84 8.86 -2.36 19.02
C GLU A 84 8.48 -0.92 19.41
N ARG A 85 9.18 -0.34 20.39
CA ARG A 85 8.96 1.05 20.81
C ARG A 85 9.27 2.04 19.69
N GLU A 86 10.37 1.86 18.97
CA GLU A 86 10.74 2.68 17.82
C GLU A 86 9.63 2.68 16.76
N VAL A 87 9.17 1.50 16.35
CA VAL A 87 8.08 1.34 15.38
C VAL A 87 6.79 1.99 15.89
N MET A 88 6.43 1.78 17.16
CA MET A 88 5.25 2.41 17.76
C MET A 88 5.33 3.94 17.73
N LEU A 89 6.47 4.53 18.11
CA LEU A 89 6.67 5.98 18.10
C LEU A 89 6.59 6.54 16.68
N MET A 90 7.18 5.85 15.70
CA MET A 90 7.04 6.19 14.28
C MET A 90 5.57 6.17 13.85
N LEU A 91 4.82 5.11 14.20
CA LEU A 91 3.39 4.99 13.88
C LEU A 91 2.57 6.12 14.52
N TYR A 92 2.92 6.59 15.71
CA TYR A 92 2.26 7.77 16.31
C TYR A 92 2.59 9.08 15.60
N ALA A 93 3.82 9.25 15.13
CA ALA A 93 4.32 10.51 14.58
C ALA A 93 4.01 10.70 13.09
N ILE A 94 4.09 9.63 12.28
CA ILE A 94 3.93 9.71 10.83
C ILE A 94 2.53 10.20 10.42
N ARG A 95 2.44 10.94 9.32
CA ARG A 95 1.22 11.58 8.82
C ARG A 95 1.14 11.44 7.31
N TYR A 96 0.00 10.95 6.81
CA TYR A 96 -0.19 10.82 5.37
C TYR A 96 -0.09 12.17 4.65
N PRO A 97 0.55 12.25 3.46
CA PRO A 97 1.16 11.17 2.69
C PRO A 97 2.67 10.96 2.96
N ASP A 98 3.23 11.51 4.03
CA ASP A 98 4.66 11.48 4.32
C ASP A 98 5.18 10.07 4.62
N THR A 99 6.27 9.68 3.97
CA THR A 99 6.98 8.40 4.18
C THR A 99 8.39 8.60 4.73
N LEU A 100 8.91 9.82 4.79
CA LEU A 100 10.30 10.11 5.14
C LEU A 100 10.67 9.67 6.56
N LEU A 101 9.69 9.59 7.47
CA LEU A 101 9.94 9.10 8.82
C LEU A 101 10.44 7.64 8.84
N LEU A 102 10.21 6.86 7.77
CA LEU A 102 10.77 5.51 7.64
C LEU A 102 12.30 5.51 7.61
N GLU A 103 12.97 6.59 7.15
CA GLU A 103 14.44 6.69 7.20
C GLU A 103 14.99 6.73 8.62
N SER A 104 14.16 7.13 9.58
CA SER A 104 14.60 7.22 10.98
C SER A 104 14.62 5.87 11.70
N LEU A 105 14.06 4.83 11.08
CA LEU A 105 14.02 3.48 11.63
C LEU A 105 15.40 2.84 11.58
N SER A 106 15.75 2.13 12.66
CA SER A 106 16.91 1.25 12.69
C SER A 106 16.86 0.16 11.60
N ASP A 107 18.02 -0.42 11.27
CA ASP A 107 18.11 -1.48 10.26
C ASP A 107 17.21 -2.68 10.59
N GLU A 108 17.03 -3.00 11.88
CA GLU A 108 16.19 -4.09 12.37
C GLU A 108 14.69 -3.79 12.16
N SER A 109 14.26 -2.55 12.39
CA SER A 109 12.87 -2.12 12.17
C SER A 109 12.54 -1.98 10.68
N ALA A 110 13.47 -1.47 9.88
CA ALA A 110 13.25 -1.12 8.47
C ALA A 110 13.32 -2.34 7.51
N ILE A 111 13.54 -3.55 8.01
CA ILE A 111 13.75 -4.73 7.16
C ILE A 111 12.47 -5.29 6.54
N ASP A 112 11.29 -4.94 7.04
CA ASP A 112 10.04 -5.56 6.61
C ASP A 112 9.00 -4.49 6.20
N LEU A 113 9.12 -4.05 4.95
CA LEU A 113 8.18 -3.07 4.39
C LEU A 113 6.76 -3.62 4.32
N GLN A 114 6.58 -4.91 4.04
CA GLN A 114 5.26 -5.52 3.96
C GLN A 114 4.54 -5.37 5.31
N ARG A 115 5.18 -5.78 6.40
CA ARG A 115 4.68 -5.61 7.77
C ARG A 115 4.42 -4.14 8.13
N LEU A 116 5.40 -3.26 7.93
CA LEU A 116 5.28 -1.84 8.28
C LEU A 116 4.14 -1.16 7.53
N SER A 117 3.98 -1.45 6.24
CA SER A 117 2.89 -0.93 5.44
C SER A 117 1.51 -1.43 5.89
N GLY A 118 1.43 -2.67 6.40
CA GLY A 118 0.25 -3.22 7.06
C GLY A 118 -0.14 -2.44 8.30
N TYR A 119 0.83 -2.17 9.18
CA TYR A 119 0.60 -1.33 10.36
C TYR A 119 0.13 0.07 9.98
N LEU A 120 0.81 0.71 9.04
CA LEU A 120 0.42 2.04 8.55
C LEU A 120 -1.00 2.03 7.98
N HIS A 121 -1.36 0.98 7.23
CA HIS A 121 -2.69 0.83 6.65
C HIS A 121 -3.77 0.75 7.73
N PHE A 122 -3.68 -0.18 8.68
CA PHE A 122 -4.72 -0.34 9.70
C PHE A 122 -4.70 0.74 10.78
N MET A 123 -3.56 1.40 11.02
CA MET A 123 -3.48 2.43 12.06
C MET A 123 -3.84 3.82 11.56
N LYS A 124 -3.69 4.09 10.26
CA LYS A 124 -3.96 5.40 9.64
C LYS A 124 -5.10 5.38 8.62
N HIS A 125 -5.51 4.20 8.15
CA HIS A 125 -6.56 3.97 7.14
C HIS A 125 -6.33 4.59 5.75
N THR A 126 -5.18 5.23 5.53
CA THR A 126 -4.86 5.96 4.28
C THR A 126 -3.67 5.39 3.53
N TYR A 127 -2.70 4.79 4.23
CA TYR A 127 -1.53 4.19 3.61
C TYR A 127 -1.91 2.91 2.86
N THR A 128 -1.13 2.54 1.84
CA THR A 128 -1.36 1.30 1.09
C THR A 128 -0.47 0.20 1.63
N ILE A 129 -1.00 -1.01 1.74
CA ILE A 129 -0.17 -2.19 2.02
C ILE A 129 0.78 -2.42 0.82
N TRP A 130 2.06 -2.64 1.09
CA TRP A 130 3.03 -3.01 0.08
C TRP A 130 2.75 -4.45 -0.37
N ASP A 131 2.54 -4.61 -1.68
CA ASP A 131 2.16 -5.87 -2.29
C ASP A 131 2.76 -5.95 -3.70
N GLU A 132 3.43 -7.07 -4.00
CA GLU A 132 4.15 -7.25 -5.26
C GLU A 132 3.20 -7.35 -6.45
N ASP A 133 2.02 -7.96 -6.27
CA ASP A 133 1.01 -8.04 -7.33
C ASP A 133 0.48 -6.65 -7.68
N THR A 134 0.23 -5.80 -6.68
CA THR A 134 -0.15 -4.40 -6.87
C THR A 134 0.95 -3.64 -7.61
N ARG A 135 2.23 -3.84 -7.23
CA ARG A 135 3.39 -3.22 -7.90
C ARG A 135 3.45 -3.64 -9.39
N GLN A 136 3.21 -4.91 -9.68
CA GLN A 136 3.13 -5.42 -11.06
C GLN A 136 1.91 -4.86 -11.82
N GLY A 137 0.78 -4.66 -11.13
CA GLY A 137 -0.39 -3.97 -11.68
C GLY A 137 -0.05 -2.54 -12.13
N LEU A 138 0.67 -1.78 -11.29
CA LEU A 138 1.16 -0.44 -11.63
C LEU A 138 2.11 -0.48 -12.85
N GLU A 139 3.01 -1.46 -12.90
CA GLU A 139 3.96 -1.65 -14.01
C GLU A 139 3.23 -1.90 -15.34
N LYS A 140 2.15 -2.69 -15.36
CA LYS A 140 1.30 -2.87 -16.56
C LYS A 140 0.64 -1.59 -17.04
N LEU A 141 0.36 -0.66 -16.14
CA LEU A 141 -0.17 0.67 -16.46
C LEU A 141 0.93 1.66 -16.90
N GLY A 142 2.19 1.23 -16.93
CA GLY A 142 3.35 2.04 -17.29
C GLY A 142 3.95 2.83 -16.13
N ILE A 143 3.57 2.52 -14.88
CA ILE A 143 4.11 3.15 -13.68
C ILE A 143 5.14 2.22 -13.05
N MET A 144 6.42 2.50 -13.29
CA MET A 144 7.53 1.67 -12.83
C MET A 144 7.89 2.00 -11.38
N ILE A 145 7.58 1.09 -10.46
CA ILE A 145 8.01 1.16 -9.06
C ILE A 145 9.14 0.12 -8.85
N PRO A 146 10.33 0.54 -8.37
CA PRO A 146 11.41 -0.39 -8.05
C PRO A 146 11.01 -1.41 -6.99
N LYS A 147 11.62 -2.61 -7.06
CA LYS A 147 11.56 -3.57 -5.96
C LYS A 147 12.39 -3.06 -4.78
N THR A 148 11.97 -3.42 -3.58
CA THR A 148 12.75 -3.17 -2.36
C THR A 148 12.50 -4.30 -1.37
N GLU A 149 13.53 -4.65 -0.61
CA GLU A 149 13.44 -5.56 0.53
C GLU A 149 13.35 -4.79 1.85
N ARG A 150 13.58 -3.47 1.84
CA ARG A 150 13.56 -2.60 3.02
C ARG A 150 12.52 -1.51 2.89
N ALA A 151 12.13 -0.91 4.00
CA ALA A 151 11.22 0.23 4.06
C ALA A 151 11.88 1.53 3.57
N ASP A 152 12.24 1.56 2.29
CA ASP A 152 12.74 2.76 1.62
C ASP A 152 11.59 3.77 1.47
N PRO A 153 11.72 4.99 2.02
CA PRO A 153 10.66 5.98 2.02
C PRO A 153 10.30 6.46 0.61
N PHE A 154 11.25 6.51 -0.31
CA PHE A 154 11.06 7.07 -1.64
C PHE A 154 10.37 6.05 -2.53
N ILE A 155 10.79 4.78 -2.45
CA ILE A 155 10.14 3.68 -3.17
C ILE A 155 8.71 3.50 -2.66
N TYR A 156 8.52 3.44 -1.34
CA TYR A 156 7.18 3.30 -0.75
C TYR A 156 6.30 4.53 -0.99
N GLY A 157 6.87 5.73 -0.91
CA GLY A 157 6.20 6.98 -1.24
C GLY A 157 5.74 7.03 -2.70
N ALA A 158 6.60 6.62 -3.64
CA ALA A 158 6.24 6.53 -5.05
C ALA A 158 5.10 5.53 -5.29
N TYR A 159 5.12 4.38 -4.60
CA TYR A 159 4.06 3.38 -4.66
C TYR A 159 2.71 3.91 -4.17
N ILE A 160 2.66 4.54 -3.00
CA ILE A 160 1.43 5.15 -2.47
C ILE A 160 0.91 6.24 -3.40
N SER A 161 1.82 7.09 -3.86
CA SER A 161 1.48 8.25 -4.71
C SER A 161 0.94 7.80 -6.07
N ALA A 162 1.45 6.71 -6.63
CA ALA A 162 0.94 6.13 -7.86
C ALA A 162 -0.52 5.67 -7.71
N ILE A 163 -0.87 5.08 -6.58
CA ILE A 163 -2.24 4.61 -6.32
C ILE A 163 -3.17 5.80 -6.04
N GLU A 164 -2.69 6.82 -5.33
CA GLU A 164 -3.42 8.08 -5.14
C GLU A 164 -3.69 8.78 -6.47
N LEU A 165 -2.71 8.78 -7.38
CA LEU A 165 -2.88 9.29 -8.74
C LEU A 165 -3.98 8.54 -9.49
N LEU A 166 -3.99 7.20 -9.46
CA LEU A 166 -5.03 6.42 -10.11
C LEU A 166 -6.42 6.71 -9.53
N LYS A 167 -6.54 6.88 -8.21
CA LYS A 167 -7.79 7.30 -7.58
C LYS A 167 -8.27 8.67 -8.10
N ASN A 168 -7.36 9.61 -8.29
CA ASN A 168 -7.69 10.95 -8.80
C ASN A 168 -8.07 10.97 -10.28
N LEU A 169 -7.56 10.01 -11.06
CA LEU A 169 -7.87 9.87 -12.49
C LEU A 169 -9.09 8.97 -12.76
N ALA A 170 -9.53 8.20 -11.75
CA ALA A 170 -10.58 7.23 -11.93
C ALA A 170 -11.92 7.88 -12.30
N PRO A 171 -12.62 7.34 -13.32
CA PRO A 171 -13.96 7.81 -13.66
C PRO A 171 -14.96 7.41 -12.57
N PHE A 172 -16.10 8.12 -12.51
CA PHE A 172 -17.12 7.92 -11.47
C PHE A 172 -17.59 6.46 -11.35
N HIS A 173 -17.72 5.75 -12.47
CA HIS A 173 -18.19 4.35 -12.48
C HIS A 173 -17.19 3.35 -11.88
N SER A 174 -15.93 3.74 -11.67
CA SER A 174 -14.94 2.89 -10.98
C SER A 174 -15.11 2.92 -9.46
N PHE A 175 -15.93 3.83 -8.92
CA PHE A 175 -16.21 3.92 -7.50
C PHE A 175 -17.46 3.09 -7.17
N MET A 176 -17.26 2.00 -6.46
CA MET A 176 -18.34 1.24 -5.83
C MET A 176 -18.61 1.79 -4.42
N GLU A 177 -19.87 1.75 -3.99
CA GLU A 177 -20.23 2.02 -2.61
C GLU A 177 -19.90 0.78 -1.76
N HIS A 178 -18.97 0.93 -0.82
CA HIS A 178 -18.70 -0.08 0.20
C HIS A 178 -18.11 0.56 1.46
N ASP A 179 -17.98 -0.24 2.51
CA ASP A 179 -17.51 0.21 3.82
C ASP A 179 -15.99 0.22 4.00
N ILE A 180 -15.22 -0.16 2.98
CA ILE A 180 -13.75 -0.21 3.09
C ILE A 180 -13.06 1.07 2.56
N PRO A 181 -11.80 1.33 2.93
CA PRO A 181 -11.05 2.47 2.40
C PRO A 181 -10.88 2.41 0.88
N ARG A 182 -11.11 3.53 0.19
CA ARG A 182 -10.88 3.64 -1.27
C ARG A 182 -9.46 3.24 -1.68
N GLN A 183 -8.47 3.44 -0.80
CA GLN A 183 -7.11 3.02 -1.03
C GLN A 183 -7.01 1.51 -1.25
N ARG A 184 -7.71 0.73 -0.40
CA ARG A 184 -7.74 -0.72 -0.47
C ARG A 184 -8.46 -1.21 -1.73
N LEU A 185 -9.53 -0.52 -2.13
CA LEU A 185 -10.28 -0.84 -3.36
C LEU A 185 -9.35 -0.80 -4.59
N PHE A 186 -8.63 0.30 -4.79
CA PHE A 186 -7.71 0.42 -5.92
C PHE A 186 -6.50 -0.51 -5.79
N GLN A 187 -5.98 -0.70 -4.58
CA GLN A 187 -4.90 -1.65 -4.33
C GLN A 187 -5.30 -3.07 -4.74
N ALA A 188 -6.43 -3.59 -4.24
CA ALA A 188 -6.89 -4.94 -4.54
C ALA A 188 -7.20 -5.12 -6.04
N ALA A 189 -7.80 -4.10 -6.68
CA ALA A 189 -8.02 -4.12 -8.12
C ALA A 189 -6.69 -4.18 -8.91
N LEU A 190 -5.67 -3.43 -8.49
CA LEU A 190 -4.34 -3.47 -9.09
C LEU A 190 -3.66 -4.82 -8.88
N ALA A 191 -3.77 -5.43 -7.69
CA ALA A 191 -3.22 -6.75 -7.41
C ALA A 191 -3.83 -7.81 -8.34
N ALA A 192 -5.16 -7.83 -8.50
CA ALA A 192 -5.82 -8.70 -9.48
C ALA A 192 -5.35 -8.41 -10.92
N TYR A 193 -5.17 -7.14 -11.28
CA TYR A 193 -4.68 -6.76 -12.60
C TYR A 193 -3.23 -7.21 -12.84
N GLY A 194 -2.39 -7.16 -11.80
CA GLY A 194 -1.01 -7.65 -11.80
C GLY A 194 -0.92 -9.15 -12.04
N ARG A 195 -1.84 -9.94 -11.46
CA ARG A 195 -1.89 -11.41 -11.63
C ARG A 195 -2.37 -11.89 -13.00
N LYS A 196 -3.20 -11.12 -13.72
CA LYS A 196 -3.78 -11.54 -15.00
C LYS A 196 -2.71 -11.56 -16.11
N GLU A 197 -2.43 -12.71 -16.73
CA GLU A 197 -1.52 -12.82 -17.88
C GLU A 197 -1.92 -11.91 -19.05
#